data_AF-A0A1C5FRQ6-F1
#
_entry.id   AF-A0A1C5FRQ6-F1
#
_cell.length_a   1.000
_cell.length_b   1.000
_cell.length_c   1.000
_cell.angle_alpha   90.00
_cell.angle_beta   90.00
_cell.angle_gamma   90.00
#
_symmetry.space_group_name_H-M   'P 1'
#
loop_
_entity.id
_entity.type
_entity.pdbx_description
1 polymer ?
#
loop_
_entity_poly.entity_id
_entity_poly.type
_entity_poly.pdbx_seq_one_letter_code
_entity_poly.pdbx_strand_id
1 'polypeptide(L)'
;TADAPEDGAVLCLPVTALEGGPSVWRLSGPGVPGERDVAPQGVPDGFVAARAEAVAGFPAGADLLLATPDGRVMGLPRSTTITIVADAVAGTATGAMAEEED
;
A
#
# COMPACT_ATOMS: atom_id res chain seq x y z
N THR A 1 6.74 -17.23 11.62
CA THR A 1 5.48 -17.90 12.04
C THR A 1 4.96 -17.20 13.28
N ALA A 2 3.96 -17.74 14.00
CA ALA A 2 3.55 -17.14 15.27
C ALA A 2 4.59 -17.34 16.39
N ASP A 3 5.31 -18.47 16.37
CA ASP A 3 6.35 -18.80 17.36
C ASP A 3 7.70 -18.11 17.08
N ALA A 4 7.93 -17.68 15.84
CA ALA A 4 9.10 -16.90 15.41
C ALA A 4 8.64 -15.79 14.44
N PRO A 5 7.98 -14.73 14.93
CA PRO A 5 7.49 -13.63 14.10
C PRO A 5 8.61 -12.78 13.49
N GLU A 6 9.77 -12.69 14.16
CA GLU A 6 10.96 -11.96 13.72
C GLU A 6 11.61 -12.52 12.46
N ASP A 7 11.40 -13.81 12.17
CA ASP A 7 11.87 -14.48 10.95
C ASP A 7 10.98 -14.15 9.73
N GLY A 8 9.96 -13.30 9.90
CA GLY A 8 9.10 -12.82 8.83
C GLY A 8 9.87 -11.98 7.80
N ALA A 9 9.38 -11.99 6.56
CA ALA A 9 9.94 -11.14 5.51
C ALA A 9 9.45 -9.68 5.63
N VAL A 10 10.24 -8.76 5.07
CA VAL A 10 9.79 -7.40 4.77
C VAL A 10 9.66 -7.26 3.26
N LEU A 11 8.45 -6.98 2.78
CA LEU A 11 8.19 -6.68 1.38
C LEU A 11 8.47 -5.20 1.12
N CYS A 12 9.42 -4.89 0.25
CA CYS A 12 9.60 -3.55 -0.30
C CYS A 12 8.90 -3.46 -1.67
N LEU A 13 7.79 -2.72 -1.74
CA LEU A 13 6.99 -2.55 -2.94
C LEU A 13 7.24 -1.16 -3.52
N PRO A 14 7.85 -1.03 -4.71
CA PRO A 14 7.91 0.24 -5.41
C PRO A 14 6.50 0.66 -5.83
N VAL A 15 6.15 1.91 -5.55
CA VAL A 15 4.88 2.55 -5.90
C VAL A 15 5.16 3.89 -6.57
N THR A 16 4.26 4.38 -7.43
CA THR A 16 4.49 5.65 -8.13
C THR A 16 4.33 6.84 -7.19
N ALA A 17 3.36 6.78 -6.28
CA ALA A 17 3.06 7.80 -5.29
C ALA A 17 2.32 7.16 -4.09
N LEU A 18 2.29 7.86 -2.96
CA LEU A 18 1.53 7.43 -1.76
C LEU A 18 0.10 7.99 -1.73
N GLU A 19 -0.23 8.91 -2.63
CA GLU A 19 -1.51 9.59 -2.73
C GLU A 19 -2.01 9.63 -4.18
N GLY A 20 -3.33 9.80 -4.38
CA GLY A 20 -3.96 9.89 -5.70
C GLY A 20 -4.17 8.55 -6.42
N GLY A 21 -4.06 7.43 -5.69
CA GLY A 21 -4.30 6.08 -6.17
C GLY A 21 -5.77 5.77 -6.46
N PRO A 22 -6.02 4.63 -7.14
CA PRO A 22 -7.36 4.21 -7.53
C PRO A 22 -8.24 3.78 -6.34
N SER A 23 -7.65 3.48 -5.18
CA SER A 23 -8.39 3.14 -3.97
C SER A 23 -7.84 3.92 -2.78
N VAL A 24 -8.73 4.45 -1.95
CA VAL A 24 -8.40 5.10 -0.68
C VAL A 24 -8.37 4.05 0.41
N TRP A 25 -7.21 3.91 1.02
CA TRP A 25 -6.95 3.02 2.15
C TRP A 25 -7.07 3.81 3.44
N ARG A 26 -7.89 3.32 4.36
CA ARG A 26 -7.92 3.79 5.74
C ARG A 26 -7.04 2.90 6.61
N LEU A 27 -6.02 3.53 7.19
CA LEU A 27 -5.04 2.93 8.08
C LEU A 27 -5.45 3.16 9.54
N SER A 28 -5.27 2.14 10.37
CA SER A 28 -5.43 2.24 11.82
C SER A 28 -4.55 1.21 12.55
N GLY A 29 -4.46 1.34 13.88
CA GLY A 29 -3.68 0.47 14.75
C GLY A 29 -2.48 1.17 15.40
N PRO A 30 -1.59 0.41 16.06
CA PRO A 30 -0.43 0.97 16.76
C PRO A 30 0.44 1.83 15.84
N GLY A 31 0.77 3.05 16.29
CA GLY A 31 1.57 4.00 15.51
C GLY A 31 0.77 4.91 14.57
N VAL A 32 -0.54 4.67 14.41
CA VAL A 32 -1.46 5.56 13.69
C VAL A 32 -2.31 6.33 14.70
N PRO A 33 -2.18 7.66 14.83
CA PRO A 33 -3.07 8.45 15.68
C PRO A 33 -4.49 8.45 15.10
N GLY A 34 -5.39 7.66 15.68
CA GLY A 34 -6.75 7.49 15.18
C GLY A 34 -6.76 6.74 13.84
N GLU A 35 -7.24 7.39 12.79
CA GLU A 35 -7.30 6.86 11.44
C GLU A 35 -6.57 7.79 10.48
N ARG A 36 -5.96 7.23 9.45
CA ARG A 36 -5.29 8.00 8.38
C ARG A 36 -5.64 7.41 7.03
N ASP A 37 -6.09 8.27 6.12
CA ASP A 37 -6.33 7.90 4.74
C ASP A 37 -5.09 8.14 3.89
N VAL A 38 -4.83 7.20 2.97
CA VAL A 38 -3.77 7.26 1.96
C VAL A 38 -4.30 6.64 0.68
N ALA A 39 -3.74 6.99 -0.47
CA ALA A 39 -4.14 6.37 -1.74
C ALA A 39 -2.90 6.05 -2.60
N PRO A 40 -2.22 4.92 -2.37
CA PRO A 40 -1.00 4.58 -3.10
C PRO A 40 -1.29 4.27 -4.59
N GLN A 41 -0.41 4.72 -5.47
CA GLN A 41 -0.47 4.46 -6.92
C GLN A 41 0.47 3.32 -7.32
N GLY A 42 0.06 2.46 -8.26
CA GLY A 42 0.88 1.36 -8.76
C GLY A 42 0.91 0.13 -7.86
N VAL A 43 -0.04 0.02 -6.91
CA VAL A 43 -0.24 -1.21 -6.15
C VAL A 43 -1.06 -2.20 -6.99
N PRO A 44 -0.69 -3.49 -7.04
CA PRO A 44 -1.47 -4.50 -7.76
C PRO A 44 -2.90 -4.65 -7.23
N ASP A 45 -3.83 -5.01 -8.12
CA ASP A 45 -5.20 -5.32 -7.73
C ASP A 45 -5.25 -6.46 -6.71
N GLY A 46 -6.17 -6.38 -5.75
CA GLY A 46 -6.32 -7.39 -4.69
C GLY A 46 -5.23 -7.39 -3.61
N PHE A 47 -4.23 -6.50 -3.70
CA PHE A 47 -3.11 -6.45 -2.75
C PHE A 47 -3.54 -6.30 -1.28
N VAL A 48 -4.54 -5.46 -0.99
CA VAL A 48 -5.04 -5.26 0.38
C VAL A 48 -5.60 -6.56 0.96
N ALA A 49 -6.34 -7.33 0.16
CA ALA A 49 -6.88 -8.63 0.58
C ALA A 49 -5.77 -9.66 0.78
N ALA A 50 -4.83 -9.77 -0.17
CA ALA A 50 -3.69 -10.68 -0.06
C ALA A 50 -2.82 -10.37 1.17
N ARG A 51 -2.60 -9.09 1.47
CA ARG A 51 -1.89 -8.66 2.68
C ARG A 51 -2.69 -9.03 3.94
N ALA A 52 -4.00 -8.79 3.95
CA ALA A 52 -4.84 -9.13 5.10
C ALA A 52 -4.78 -10.63 5.42
N GLU A 53 -4.81 -11.49 4.41
CA GLU A 53 -4.59 -12.94 4.58
C GLU A 53 -3.20 -13.25 5.13
N ALA A 54 -2.16 -12.62 4.59
CA ALA A 54 -0.78 -12.84 5.02
C ALA A 54 -0.49 -12.45 6.47
N VAL A 55 -1.26 -11.52 7.06
CA VAL A 55 -1.09 -11.04 8.45
C VAL A 55 -2.19 -11.50 9.39
N ALA A 56 -3.16 -12.30 8.91
CA ALA A 56 -4.29 -12.78 9.72
C ALA A 56 -3.85 -13.64 10.92
N GLY A 57 -2.68 -14.26 10.83
CA GLY A 57 -2.10 -15.11 11.88
C GLY A 57 -1.26 -14.35 12.92
N PHE A 58 -1.55 -13.08 13.20
CA PHE A 58 -0.77 -12.25 14.12
C PHE A 58 -0.39 -13.02 15.41
N PRO A 59 0.90 -13.04 15.83
CA PRO A 59 1.97 -12.15 15.38
C PRO A 59 2.70 -12.59 14.09
N ALA A 60 2.31 -13.70 13.47
CA ALA A 60 2.84 -14.08 12.17
C ALA A 60 2.45 -13.08 11.08
N GLY A 61 3.35 -12.87 10.13
CA GLY A 61 3.09 -12.05 8.94
C GLY A 61 4.35 -11.45 8.36
N ALA A 62 4.17 -10.69 7.29
CA ALA A 62 5.21 -9.89 6.67
C ALA A 62 4.97 -8.40 6.96
N ASP A 63 6.05 -7.64 7.12
CA ASP A 63 5.98 -6.18 7.16
C ASP A 63 6.10 -5.62 5.75
N LEU A 64 5.55 -4.42 5.52
CA LEU A 64 5.49 -3.81 4.19
C LEU A 64 6.13 -2.42 4.22
N LEU A 65 6.94 -2.12 3.20
CA LEU A 65 7.45 -0.80 2.88
C LEU A 65 6.96 -0.42 1.49
N LEU A 66 6.23 0.69 1.38
CA LEU A 66 5.95 1.33 0.08
C LEU A 66 7.03 2.37 -0.17
N ALA A 67 7.70 2.30 -1.33
CA ALA A 67 8.78 3.22 -1.68
C ALA A 67 8.48 3.95 -2.99
N THR A 68 8.59 5.27 -2.99
CA THR A 68 8.36 6.11 -4.17
C THR A 68 9.69 6.47 -4.87
N PRO A 69 9.67 6.84 -6.17
CA PRO A 69 10.87 7.26 -6.89
C PRO A 69 11.57 8.49 -6.30
N ASP A 70 10.83 9.36 -5.60
CA ASP A 70 11.38 10.55 -4.93
C ASP A 70 11.95 10.27 -3.53
N GLY A 71 12.07 9.00 -3.15
CA GLY A 71 12.71 8.56 -1.91
C GLY A 71 11.83 8.60 -0.67
N ARG A 72 10.52 8.89 -0.79
CA ARG A 72 9.59 8.73 0.34
C ARG A 72 9.30 7.26 0.59
N VAL A 73 9.14 6.92 1.87
CA VAL A 73 8.84 5.56 2.30
C VAL A 73 7.70 5.58 3.30
N MET A 74 6.75 4.66 3.14
CA MET A 74 5.69 4.40 4.11
C MET A 74 5.82 2.96 4.64
N GLY A 75 6.09 2.83 5.94
CA GLY A 75 6.09 1.55 6.62
C GLY A 75 4.69 1.17 7.09
N LEU A 76 4.29 -0.06 6.79
CA LEU A 76 3.02 -0.67 7.19
C LEU A 76 3.32 -2.00 7.91
N PRO A 77 3.70 -1.95 9.21
CA PRO A 77 3.91 -3.14 10.03
C PRO A 77 2.73 -4.09 9.97
N ARG A 78 2.94 -5.38 10.20
CA ARG A 78 1.91 -6.43 10.16
C ARG A 78 0.69 -6.18 11.06
N SER A 79 0.82 -5.35 12.10
CA SER A 79 -0.29 -4.91 12.96
C SER A 79 -1.15 -3.79 12.37
N THR A 80 -0.70 -3.13 11.30
CA THR A 80 -1.44 -2.06 10.64
C THR A 80 -2.66 -2.66 9.93
N THR A 81 -3.84 -2.21 10.34
CA THR A 81 -5.09 -2.56 9.68
C THR A 81 -5.29 -1.64 8.47
N ILE A 82 -5.72 -2.22 7.35
CA ILE A 82 -5.98 -1.51 6.10
C ILE A 82 -7.38 -1.88 5.65
N THR A 83 -8.23 -0.88 5.43
CA THR A 83 -9.56 -1.06 4.83
C THR A 83 -9.70 -0.15 3.63
N ILE A 84 -10.41 -0.61 2.59
CA ILE A 84 -10.73 0.24 1.43
C ILE A 84 -12.01 1.00 1.78
N VAL A 85 -11.94 2.33 1.73
CA VAL A 85 -13.06 3.21 2.13
C VAL A 85 -13.67 4.01 0.97
N ALA A 86 -12.97 4.05 -0.15
CA ALA A 86 -13.47 4.57 -1.42
C ALA A 86 -12.62 4.02 -2.56
N ASP A 87 -13.22 3.85 -3.73
CA ASP A 87 -12.49 3.75 -4.99
C ASP A 87 -12.61 5.09 -5.72
N ALA A 88 -11.52 5.57 -6.29
CA ALA A 88 -11.56 6.70 -7.19
C ALA A 88 -12.38 6.29 -8.43
N VAL A 89 -13.38 7.09 -8.79
CA VAL A 89 -14.02 6.95 -10.09
C VAL A 89 -12.92 7.12 -11.13
N ALA A 90 -12.74 6.14 -12.01
CA ALA A 90 -11.76 6.19 -13.08
C ALA A 90 -11.98 7.45 -13.92
N GLY A 91 -11.31 8.54 -13.56
CA GLY A 91 -11.23 9.74 -14.36
C GLY A 91 -10.49 9.35 -15.62
N THR A 92 -11.17 9.46 -16.76
CA THR A 92 -10.57 9.25 -18.08
C THR A 92 -9.26 10.04 -18.15
N ALA A 93 -8.14 9.33 -18.24
CA ALA A 93 -6.86 9.94 -18.57
C ALA A 93 -6.94 10.44 -20.03
N THR A 94 -7.44 11.66 -20.22
CA THR A 94 -7.32 12.37 -21.48
C THR A 94 -5.98 13.10 -21.51
N GLY A 95 -5.03 12.49 -22.24
CA GLY A 95 -4.09 13.11 -23.17
C GLY A 95 -2.94 13.95 -22.61
N ALA A 96 -1.70 13.60 -23.01
CA ALA A 96 -0.79 14.51 -23.73
C ALA A 96 0.60 13.90 -24.01
N MET A 97 0.92 13.81 -25.33
CA MET A 97 2.23 14.07 -25.98
C MET A 97 3.36 13.02 -25.80
N ALA A 98 4.19 12.68 -26.79
CA ALA A 98 4.55 13.38 -28.02
C ALA A 98 4.93 12.41 -29.15
N GLU A 99 4.69 12.85 -30.38
CA GLU A 99 5.29 12.34 -31.60
C GLU A 99 6.82 12.58 -31.57
N GLU A 100 7.61 11.59 -31.96
CA GLU A 100 8.97 11.80 -32.46
C GLU A 100 9.04 11.21 -33.88
N GLU A 101 9.13 12.10 -34.86
CA GLU A 101 9.61 11.88 -36.22
C GLU A 101 11.02 12.50 -36.28
N ASP A 102 12.06 11.68 -36.44
CA ASP A 102 13.13 11.76 -37.48
C ASP A 102 14.08 10.55 -37.34
#